data_AF-A0A1G8GD15-F1
#
_entry.id   AF-A0A1G8GD15-F1
#
_cell.length_a   1.000
_cell.length_b   1.000
_cell.length_c   1.000
_cell.angle_alpha   90.00
_cell.angle_beta   90.00
_cell.angle_gamma   90.00
#
_symmetry.space_group_name_H-M   'P 1'
#
loop_
_entity.id
_entity.type
_entity.pdbx_description
1 polymer ?
#
loop_
_entity_poly.entity_id
_entity_poly.type
_entity_poly.pdbx_seq_one_letter_code
_entity_poly.pdbx_strand_id
1 'polypeptide(L)'
;MTHRILILVLSLLAAPVLADRDDHDRARHALEAGEILPLSAILEAATQVRPGRVIEIDLERDDGRWVYELELVSPEGHLYEMEIDAASGAVLDVEREEDDD
;
A
#
# COMPACT_ATOMS: atom_id res chain seq x y z
N MET A 1 -22.16 -26.32 -24.85
CA MET A 1 -22.65 -25.37 -23.85
C MET A 1 -22.00 -24.03 -24.16
N THR A 2 -22.80 -23.03 -24.47
CA THR A 2 -22.43 -21.79 -25.19
C THR A 2 -21.38 -20.95 -24.49
N HIS A 3 -20.35 -20.55 -25.24
CA HIS A 3 -19.26 -19.65 -24.85
C HIS A 3 -19.75 -18.24 -24.48
N ARG A 4 -19.11 -17.62 -23.48
CA ARG A 4 -19.13 -16.17 -23.26
C ARG A 4 -17.68 -15.71 -23.19
N ILE A 5 -17.15 -15.31 -24.35
CA ILE A 5 -15.85 -14.69 -24.49
C ILE A 5 -16.02 -13.22 -24.10
N LEU A 6 -15.38 -12.79 -23.01
CA LEU A 6 -15.26 -11.37 -22.64
C LEU A 6 -13.96 -10.86 -23.27
N ILE A 7 -14.06 -10.23 -24.45
CA ILE A 7 -12.95 -9.46 -25.01
C ILE A 7 -12.97 -8.10 -24.31
N LEU A 8 -12.03 -7.88 -23.40
CA LEU A 8 -11.62 -6.55 -22.98
C LEU A 8 -10.49 -6.13 -23.92
N VAL A 9 -10.82 -5.33 -24.93
CA VAL A 9 -9.82 -4.62 -25.73
C VAL A 9 -9.26 -3.52 -24.83
N LEU A 10 -8.11 -3.77 -24.19
CA LEU A 10 -7.35 -2.73 -23.52
C LEU A 10 -6.24 -2.24 -24.46
N SER A 11 -6.62 -1.43 -25.44
CA SER A 11 -5.69 -0.57 -26.16
C SER A 11 -5.54 0.72 -25.36
N LEU A 12 -4.47 0.86 -24.58
CA LEU A 12 -4.08 2.16 -24.03
C LEU A 12 -2.57 2.37 -24.13
N LEU A 13 -2.23 3.56 -24.60
CA LEU A 13 -0.93 4.03 -25.06
C LEU A 13 0.18 3.86 -24.01
N ALA A 14 1.39 3.53 -24.48
CA ALA A 14 2.62 3.69 -23.72
C ALA A 14 2.83 5.16 -23.34
N ALA A 15 2.56 5.50 -22.07
CA ALA A 15 3.02 6.74 -21.45
C ALA A 15 4.51 6.57 -21.04
N PRO A 16 5.32 7.63 -21.12
CA PRO A 16 6.75 7.53 -20.80
C PRO A 16 6.91 7.18 -19.32
N VAL A 17 7.80 6.23 -19.04
CA VAL A 17 8.25 5.82 -17.70
C VAL A 17 8.85 7.04 -16.98
N LEU A 18 8.02 7.70 -16.17
CA LEU A 18 8.36 8.80 -15.25
C LEU A 18 8.01 8.40 -13.80
N ALA A 19 7.90 7.10 -13.53
CA ALA A 19 7.23 6.56 -12.34
C ALA A 19 8.13 6.33 -11.12
N ASP A 20 9.40 6.78 -11.10
CA ASP A 20 10.36 6.33 -10.06
C ASP A 20 11.17 7.45 -9.38
N ARG A 21 10.85 8.74 -9.63
CA ARG A 21 11.47 9.87 -8.89
C ARG A 21 10.49 10.69 -8.06
N ASP A 22 9.19 10.56 -8.33
CA ASP A 22 8.16 11.44 -7.75
C ASP A 22 7.76 10.98 -6.33
N ASP A 23 7.77 9.67 -6.04
CA ASP A 23 7.16 9.14 -4.81
C ASP A 23 7.96 9.41 -3.52
N HIS A 24 9.29 9.32 -3.57
CA HIS A 24 10.10 9.68 -2.41
C HIS A 24 10.03 11.19 -2.09
N ASP A 25 9.95 12.03 -3.12
CA ASP A 25 9.80 13.47 -2.95
C ASP A 25 8.41 13.80 -2.36
N ARG A 26 7.35 13.10 -2.81
CA ARG A 26 5.99 13.21 -2.25
C ARG A 26 5.94 12.89 -0.76
N ALA A 27 6.46 11.73 -0.34
CA ALA A 27 6.45 11.32 1.06
C ALA A 27 7.19 12.32 1.96
N ARG A 28 8.35 12.83 1.49
CA ARG A 28 9.11 13.85 2.20
C ARG A 28 8.30 15.14 2.35
N HIS A 29 7.70 15.63 1.27
CA HIS A 29 6.91 16.85 1.31
C HIS A 29 5.66 16.72 2.19
N ALA A 30 4.97 15.58 2.15
CA ALA A 30 3.82 15.31 3.01
C ALA A 30 4.22 15.33 4.50
N LEU A 31 5.37 14.73 4.85
CA LEU A 31 5.90 14.76 6.21
C LEU A 31 6.30 16.17 6.65
N GLU A 32 7.02 16.92 5.79
CA GLU A 32 7.43 18.30 6.06
C GLU A 32 6.22 19.24 6.21
N ALA A 33 5.13 18.98 5.48
CA ALA A 33 3.87 19.69 5.59
C ALA A 33 3.04 19.27 6.83
N GLY A 34 3.43 18.20 7.53
CA GLY A 34 2.69 17.64 8.67
C GLY A 34 1.40 16.92 8.29
N GLU A 35 1.28 16.50 7.02
CA GLU A 35 0.11 15.76 6.52
C GLU A 35 0.17 14.27 6.88
N ILE A 36 1.37 13.74 7.16
CA ILE A 36 1.59 12.35 7.55
C ILE A 36 2.53 12.25 8.76
N LEU A 37 2.44 11.14 9.48
CA LEU A 37 3.35 10.76 10.53
C LEU A 37 4.68 10.25 9.96
N PRO A 38 5.78 10.30 10.75
CA PRO A 38 7.02 9.64 10.37
C PRO A 38 6.81 8.13 10.20
N LEU A 39 7.46 7.54 9.19
CA LEU A 39 7.36 6.10 8.90
C LEU A 39 7.63 5.22 10.13
N SER A 40 8.51 5.63 11.04
CA SER A 40 8.77 4.88 12.28
C SER A 40 7.55 4.73 13.17
N ALA A 41 6.68 5.74 13.24
CA ALA A 41 5.44 5.69 14.02
C ALA A 41 4.41 4.76 13.36
N ILE A 42 4.36 4.76 12.02
CA ILE A 42 3.51 3.86 11.24
C ILE A 42 3.94 2.40 11.45
N LEU A 43 5.24 2.12 11.38
CA LEU A 43 5.78 0.78 11.64
C LEU A 43 5.55 0.32 13.09
N GLU A 44 5.57 1.24 14.05
CA GLU A 44 5.22 0.93 15.44
C GLU A 44 3.74 0.54 15.56
N ALA A 45 2.83 1.32 14.96
CA ALA A 45 1.40 1.02 14.94
C ALA A 45 1.11 -0.33 14.26
N ALA A 46 1.73 -0.59 13.11
CA ALA A 46 1.60 -1.85 12.38
C ALA A 46 2.04 -3.04 13.25
N THR A 47 3.22 -2.93 13.88
CA THR A 47 3.77 -3.99 14.74
C THR A 47 2.89 -4.29 15.94
N GLN A 48 2.22 -3.28 16.51
CA GLN A 48 1.28 -3.46 17.63
C GLN A 48 0.04 -4.24 17.23
N VAL A 49 -0.42 -4.09 15.98
CA VAL A 49 -1.59 -4.81 15.44
C VAL A 49 -1.21 -6.22 15.01
N ARG A 50 -0.12 -6.37 14.24
CA ARG A 50 0.35 -7.66 13.76
C ARG A 50 1.87 -7.68 13.67
N PRO A 51 2.56 -8.52 14.47
CA PRO A 51 3.99 -8.71 14.31
C PRO A 51 4.28 -9.44 13.01
N GLY A 52 5.28 -8.95 12.28
CA GLY A 52 5.71 -9.53 11.02
C GLY A 52 6.95 -8.81 10.50
N ARG A 53 7.55 -9.38 9.46
CA ARG A 53 8.59 -8.69 8.69
C ARG A 53 7.89 -7.94 7.57
N VAL A 54 7.89 -6.62 7.65
CA VAL A 54 7.47 -5.75 6.54
C VAL A 54 8.42 -5.98 5.36
N ILE A 55 7.84 -6.26 4.19
CA ILE A 55 8.58 -6.52 2.95
C ILE A 55 8.37 -5.43 1.90
N GLU A 56 7.22 -4.76 1.93
CA GLU A 56 6.86 -3.66 1.05
C GLU A 56 6.23 -2.52 1.86
N ILE A 57 6.40 -1.29 1.39
CA ILE A 57 5.83 -0.09 1.98
C ILE A 57 5.55 0.89 0.86
N ASP A 58 4.27 1.18 0.65
CA ASP A 58 3.83 2.21 -0.29
C ASP A 58 3.07 3.33 0.42
N LEU A 59 3.18 4.53 -0.15
CA LEU A 59 2.43 5.70 0.29
C LEU A 59 1.55 6.18 -0.85
N GLU A 60 0.26 5.95 -0.70
CA GLU A 60 -0.75 6.28 -1.68
C GLU A 60 -1.55 7.52 -1.26
N ARG A 61 -2.13 8.20 -2.26
CA ARG A 61 -3.08 9.28 -2.03
C ARG A 61 -4.41 8.93 -2.68
N ASP A 62 -5.33 8.37 -1.91
CA ASP A 62 -6.68 8.03 -2.35
C ASP A 62 -7.72 9.01 -1.79
N ASP A 63 -8.60 9.52 -2.63
CA ASP A 63 -9.65 10.50 -2.28
C ASP A 63 -9.18 11.68 -1.39
N GLY A 64 -7.92 12.10 -1.57
CA GLY A 64 -7.30 13.20 -0.82
C GLY A 64 -6.75 12.82 0.55
N ARG A 65 -6.89 11.57 0.98
CA ARG A 65 -6.27 10.97 2.18
C ARG A 65 -4.91 10.37 1.82
N TRP A 66 -3.96 10.42 2.75
CA TRP A 66 -2.72 9.65 2.64
C TRP A 66 -2.88 8.31 3.35
N VAL A 67 -2.52 7.22 2.67
CA VAL A 67 -2.60 5.86 3.21
C VAL A 67 -1.25 5.19 3.02
N TYR A 68 -0.75 4.57 4.08
CA TYR A 68 0.35 3.63 3.98
C TYR A 68 -0.22 2.23 3.75
N GLU A 69 0.28 1.55 2.72
CA GLU A 69 0.03 0.14 2.47
C GLU A 69 1.29 -0.64 2.84
N LEU A 70 1.15 -1.62 3.72
CA LEU A 70 2.25 -2.45 4.19
C LEU A 70 1.98 -3.91 3.86
N GLU A 71 2.86 -4.51 3.06
CA GLU A 71 2.94 -5.97 2.98
C GLU A 71 3.85 -6.51 4.06
N LEU A 72 3.37 -7.50 4.82
CA LEU A 72 4.12 -8.12 5.90
C LEU A 72 4.00 -9.64 5.89
N VAL A 73 5.13 -10.30 6.11
CA VAL A 73 5.19 -11.76 6.28
C VAL A 73 5.18 -12.09 7.78
N SER A 74 4.14 -12.81 8.21
CA SER A 74 4.01 -13.25 9.60
C SER A 74 5.06 -14.33 9.95
N PRO A 75 5.31 -14.59 11.24
CA PRO A 75 6.21 -15.68 11.67
C PRO A 75 5.80 -17.07 11.14
N GLU A 76 4.50 -17.26 10.85
CA GLU A 76 3.92 -18.47 10.27
C GLU A 76 4.09 -18.55 8.75
N GLY A 77 4.64 -17.51 8.12
CA GLY A 77 4.90 -17.44 6.69
C GLY A 77 3.71 -16.98 5.84
N HIS A 78 2.71 -16.35 6.45
CA HIS A 78 1.56 -15.81 5.72
C HIS A 78 1.82 -14.35 5.31
N LEU A 79 1.41 -13.99 4.10
CA LEU A 79 1.40 -12.63 3.61
C LEU A 79 0.13 -11.91 4.07
N TYR A 80 0.29 -10.67 4.52
CA TYR A 80 -0.80 -9.78 4.88
C TYR A 80 -0.55 -8.42 4.27
N GLU A 81 -1.61 -7.80 3.81
CA GLU A 81 -1.69 -6.39 3.46
C GLU A 81 -2.29 -5.63 4.65
N MET A 82 -1.74 -4.45 4.95
CA MET A 82 -2.24 -3.59 6.01
C MET A 82 -2.28 -2.14 5.53
N GLU A 83 -3.50 -1.58 5.48
CA GLU A 83 -3.72 -0.17 5.21
C GLU A 83 -3.74 0.64 6.50
N ILE A 84 -3.02 1.77 6.52
CA ILE A 84 -2.90 2.64 7.68
C ILE A 84 -3.10 4.10 7.26
N ASP A 85 -4.01 4.81 7.93
CA ASP A 85 -4.16 6.25 7.75
C ASP A 85 -2.87 6.97 8.15
N ALA A 86 -2.23 7.60 7.18
CA ALA A 86 -0.89 8.13 7.39
C ALA A 86 -0.86 9.36 8.33
N ALA A 87 -1.97 10.06 8.49
CA ALA A 87 -2.07 11.25 9.36
C ALA A 87 -2.23 10.88 10.85
N SER A 88 -2.91 9.77 11.14
CA SER A 88 -3.25 9.35 12.51
C SER A 88 -2.55 8.09 12.98
N GLY A 89 -2.02 7.27 12.06
CA GLY A 89 -1.50 5.93 12.35
C GLY A 89 -2.59 4.91 12.65
N ALA A 90 -3.86 5.23 12.38
CA ALA A 90 -4.96 4.30 12.57
C ALA A 90 -4.93 3.22 11.49
N VAL A 91 -4.90 1.95 11.90
CA VAL A 91 -5.05 0.83 10.96
C VAL A 91 -6.48 0.82 10.43
N LEU A 92 -6.61 0.94 9.12
CA LEU A 92 -7.87 1.00 8.39
C LEU A 92 -8.33 -0.42 8.03
N ASP A 93 -7.39 -1.24 7.56
CA ASP A 93 -7.66 -2.61 7.19
C ASP A 93 -6.46 -3.54 7.40
N VAL A 94 -6.75 -4.83 7.55
CA VAL A 94 -5.75 -5.91 7.61
C VAL A 94 -6.32 -7.13 6.91
N GLU A 95 -5.82 -7.39 5.71
CA GLU A 95 -6.25 -8.53 4.91
C GLU A 95 -5.13 -9.55 4.79
N ARG A 96 -5.52 -10.83 4.72
CA ARG A 96 -4.57 -11.89 4.44
C ARG A 96 -4.61 -12.14 2.94
N GLU A 97 -3.48 -12.04 2.28
CA GLU A 97 -3.39 -12.46 0.88
C GLU A 97 -3.48 -13.99 0.79
N GLU A 98 -4.39 -14.46 -0.06
CA GLU A 98 -4.53 -15.85 -0.42
C GLU A 98 -3.84 -16.05 -1.78
N ASP A 99 -2.89 -16.99 -1.85
CA ASP A 99 -2.32 -17.42 -3.13
C ASP A 99 -3.46 -18.06 -3.97
N ASP A 100 -4.00 -17.33 -4.94
CA ASP A 100 -4.99 -17.83 -5.90
C ASP A 100 -4.32 -18.89 -6.82
N ASP A 101 -4.40 -20.17 -6.43
CA ASP A 101 -3.97 -21.37 -7.20
C ASP A 101 -4.90 -21.73 -8.39
#